data_AF-A0A1V9UDJ0-F1
#
_entry.id   AF-A0A1V9UDJ0-F1
#
_cell.length_a   1.000
_cell.length_b   1.000
_cell.length_c   1.000
_cell.angle_alpha   90.00
_cell.angle_beta   90.00
_cell.angle_gamma   90.00
#
_symmetry.space_group_name_H-M   'P 1'
#
loop_
_entity.id
_entity.type
_entity.pdbx_description
1 polymer ?
#
loop_
_entity_poly.entity_id
_entity_poly.type
_entity_poly.pdbx_seq_one_letter_code
_entity_poly.pdbx_strand_id
1 'polypeptide(L)'
;MRTSIYDRISEQRLREEQRQEEERLAQEALDAPPPPRERFLTNELSFVRPLGFKDKTFHVFTLTDIGPSPLSVVVGRSVVEGDADLETVAQQLLKEL
;
A
#
# COMPACT_ATOMS: atom_id res chain seq x y z
N MET A 1 24.44 -36.81 32.15
CA MET A 1 23.14 -37.45 31.83
C MET A 1 23.21 -37.97 30.39
N ARG A 2 22.97 -39.26 30.15
CA ARG A 2 22.97 -39.85 28.78
C ARG A 2 21.65 -39.46 28.12
N THR A 3 21.70 -38.72 27.02
CA THR A 3 20.51 -38.41 26.20
C THR A 3 19.89 -39.73 25.73
N SER A 4 18.59 -39.89 25.97
CA SER A 4 17.88 -41.12 25.66
C SER A 4 17.80 -41.30 24.14
N ILE A 5 17.87 -42.53 23.65
CA ILE A 5 17.63 -42.84 22.22
C ILE A 5 16.24 -42.32 21.80
N TYR A 6 15.27 -42.34 22.71
CA TYR A 6 13.94 -41.83 22.48
C TYR A 6 13.90 -40.29 22.32
N ASP A 7 14.77 -39.54 22.99
CA ASP A 7 14.88 -38.07 22.84
C ASP A 7 15.39 -37.70 21.45
N ARG A 8 16.33 -38.49 20.90
CA ARG A 8 16.85 -38.23 19.54
C ARG A 8 15.81 -38.51 18.46
N ILE A 9 14.98 -39.54 18.66
CA ILE A 9 13.92 -39.92 17.72
C ILE A 9 12.75 -38.93 17.79
N SER A 10 12.42 -38.39 18.97
CA SER A 10 11.41 -37.34 19.10
C SER A 10 11.89 -36.03 18.46
N GLU A 11 13.15 -35.63 18.67
CA GLU A 11 13.74 -34.45 18.02
C GLU A 11 13.76 -34.57 16.49
N GLN A 12 14.05 -35.76 15.94
CA GLN A 12 13.99 -35.98 14.49
C GLN A 12 12.56 -35.84 13.94
N ARG A 13 11.58 -36.43 14.61
CA ARG A 13 10.16 -36.28 14.21
C ARG A 13 9.70 -34.84 14.25
N LEU A 14 10.03 -34.10 15.31
CA LEU A 14 9.71 -32.68 15.43
C LEU A 14 10.30 -31.84 14.28
N ARG A 15 11.53 -32.13 13.85
CA ARG A 15 12.15 -31.42 12.71
C ARG A 15 11.51 -31.79 11.38
N GLU A 16 11.11 -33.04 11.19
CA GLU A 16 10.39 -33.47 9.98
C GLU A 16 8.99 -32.86 9.92
N GLU A 17 8.26 -32.82 11.04
CA GLU A 17 6.96 -32.17 11.16
C GLU A 17 7.06 -30.67 10.88
N GLN A 18 8.06 -29.97 11.43
CA GLN A 18 8.30 -28.55 11.15
C GLN A 18 8.56 -28.29 9.67
N ARG A 19 9.37 -29.12 9.01
CA ARG A 19 9.63 -28.99 7.57
C ARG A 19 8.37 -29.22 6.75
N GLN A 20 7.58 -30.23 7.09
CA GLN A 20 6.30 -30.49 6.42
C GLN A 20 5.31 -29.34 6.64
N GLU A 21 5.29 -28.72 7.83
CA GLU A 21 4.46 -27.57 8.13
C GLU A 21 4.91 -26.33 7.34
N GLU A 22 6.21 -26.06 7.25
CA GLU A 22 6.78 -24.99 6.42
C GLU A 22 6.48 -25.19 4.93
N GLU A 23 6.61 -26.40 4.41
CA GLU A 23 6.27 -26.73 3.02
C GLU A 23 4.77 -26.55 2.74
N ARG A 24 3.91 -26.95 3.69
CA ARG A 24 2.46 -26.72 3.60
C ARG A 24 2.09 -25.25 3.63
N LEU A 25 2.70 -24.47 4.51
CA LEU A 25 2.51 -23.02 4.59
C LEU A 25 2.99 -22.32 3.32
N ALA A 26 4.13 -22.74 2.76
CA ALA A 26 4.63 -22.22 1.49
C ALA A 26 3.70 -22.55 0.33
N GLN A 27 3.16 -23.78 0.28
CA GLN A 27 2.18 -24.19 -0.71
C GLN A 27 0.86 -23.41 -0.57
N GLU A 28 0.37 -23.22 0.66
CA GLU A 28 -0.82 -22.41 0.95
C GLU A 28 -0.64 -20.94 0.55
N ALA A 29 0.56 -20.38 0.75
CA ALA A 29 0.89 -19.03 0.32
C ALA A 29 0.96 -18.88 -1.21
N LEU A 30 1.37 -19.93 -1.93
CA LEU A 30 1.36 -19.97 -3.41
C LEU A 30 -0.04 -20.15 -3.98
N ASP A 31 -0.87 -20.96 -3.31
CA ASP A 31 -2.26 -21.22 -3.70
C ASP A 31 -3.22 -20.10 -3.23
N ALA A 32 -2.75 -19.18 -2.39
CA ALA A 32 -3.52 -18.04 -1.93
C ALA A 32 -3.93 -17.16 -3.13
N PRO A 33 -5.22 -16.77 -3.21
CA PRO A 33 -5.65 -15.85 -4.24
C PRO A 33 -4.88 -14.53 -4.11
N PRO A 34 -4.57 -13.85 -5.23
CA PRO A 34 -3.90 -12.57 -5.17
C PRO A 34 -4.72 -11.59 -4.32
N PRO A 35 -4.06 -10.72 -3.53
CA PRO A 35 -4.77 -9.74 -2.73
C PRO A 35 -5.68 -8.90 -3.63
N PRO A 36 -6.87 -8.51 -3.14
CA PRO A 36 -7.77 -7.67 -3.91
C PRO A 36 -7.06 -6.39 -4.32
N ARG A 37 -7.27 -5.97 -5.57
CA ARG A 37 -6.67 -4.74 -6.09
C ARG A 37 -7.09 -3.55 -5.23
N GLU A 38 -6.15 -2.67 -4.94
CA GLU A 38 -6.42 -1.44 -4.21
C GLU A 38 -7.48 -0.61 -4.96
N ARG A 39 -8.55 -0.25 -4.24
CA ARG A 39 -9.64 0.54 -4.81
C ARG A 39 -9.29 2.01 -4.73
N PHE A 40 -9.55 2.72 -5.81
CA PHE A 40 -9.56 4.17 -5.80
C PHE A 40 -10.84 4.65 -5.12
N LEU A 41 -10.69 5.43 -4.05
CA LEU A 41 -11.78 5.93 -3.22
C LEU A 41 -12.10 7.38 -3.61
N THR A 42 -13.37 7.65 -3.89
CA THR A 42 -13.91 9.01 -4.08
C THR A 42 -15.19 9.15 -3.26
N ASN A 43 -15.71 10.38 -3.14
CA ASN A 43 -16.89 10.67 -2.31
C ASN A 43 -18.13 9.85 -2.72
N GLU A 44 -18.41 9.79 -4.02
CA GLU A 44 -19.65 9.21 -4.53
C GLU A 44 -19.53 7.72 -4.89
N LEU A 45 -18.33 7.26 -5.24
CA LEU A 45 -18.10 5.88 -5.63
C LEU A 45 -16.67 5.42 -5.40
N SER A 46 -16.47 4.11 -5.44
CA SER A 46 -15.16 3.48 -5.33
C SER A 46 -14.99 2.45 -6.45
N PHE A 47 -13.84 2.44 -7.11
CA PHE A 47 -13.60 1.59 -8.27
C PHE A 47 -12.16 1.08 -8.33
N VAL A 48 -11.93 0.01 -9.09
CA VAL A 48 -10.58 -0.49 -9.35
C VAL A 48 -10.01 0.29 -10.54
N ARG A 49 -8.90 0.99 -10.32
CA ARG A 49 -8.24 1.75 -11.39
C ARG A 49 -7.45 0.80 -12.32
N PRO A 50 -7.47 1.00 -13.65
CA PRO A 50 -6.60 0.27 -14.55
C PRO A 50 -5.11 0.47 -14.23
N LEU A 51 -4.28 -0.52 -14.56
CA LEU A 51 -2.84 -0.46 -14.36
C LEU A 51 -2.22 0.65 -15.21
N GLY A 52 -1.24 1.37 -14.65
CA GLY A 52 -0.50 2.43 -15.34
C GLY A 52 -1.19 3.81 -15.40
N PHE A 53 -2.42 3.94 -14.90
CA PHE A 53 -3.10 5.23 -14.85
C PHE A 53 -2.54 6.10 -13.72
N LYS A 54 -1.96 7.25 -14.08
CA LYS A 54 -1.56 8.28 -13.12
C LYS A 54 -2.80 8.97 -12.56
N ASP A 55 -2.77 9.27 -11.28
CA ASP A 55 -3.81 10.09 -10.66
C ASP A 55 -3.59 11.56 -11.02
N LYS A 56 -4.60 12.19 -11.62
CA LYS A 56 -4.64 13.60 -11.96
C LYS A 56 -5.96 14.24 -11.52
N THR A 57 -6.56 13.69 -10.47
CA THR A 57 -7.84 14.18 -9.93
C THR A 57 -7.62 15.54 -9.26
N PHE A 58 -8.50 16.50 -9.56
CA PHE A 58 -8.59 17.77 -8.85
C PHE A 58 -9.95 17.86 -8.17
N HIS A 59 -9.96 18.00 -6.85
CA HIS A 59 -11.16 18.34 -6.09
C HIS A 59 -11.26 19.85 -6.00
N VAL A 60 -12.41 20.40 -6.39
CA VAL A 60 -12.67 21.84 -6.38
C VAL A 60 -13.83 22.12 -5.45
N PHE A 61 -13.59 22.92 -4.43
CA PHE A 61 -14.61 23.40 -3.50
C PHE A 61 -14.70 24.92 -3.62
N THR A 62 -15.86 25.44 -3.98
CA THR A 62 -16.07 26.89 -4.15
C THR A 62 -17.15 27.36 -3.18
N LEU A 63 -16.81 28.31 -2.32
CA LEU A 63 -17.77 29.06 -1.52
C LEU A 63 -18.15 30.34 -2.28
N THR A 64 -19.40 30.43 -2.69
CA THR A 64 -19.96 31.54 -3.46
C THR A 64 -20.69 32.59 -2.61
N ASP A 65 -20.95 32.29 -1.33
CA ASP A 65 -21.98 33.01 -0.57
C ASP A 65 -21.45 34.15 0.31
N ILE A 66 -20.14 34.41 0.30
CA ILE A 66 -19.50 35.39 1.19
C ILE A 66 -18.66 36.39 0.38
N GLY A 67 -19.30 37.46 -0.10
CA GLY A 67 -18.61 38.66 -0.62
C GLY A 67 -18.36 38.70 -2.14
N PRO A 68 -17.65 39.75 -2.63
CA PRO A 68 -17.51 40.03 -4.07
C PRO A 68 -16.61 39.05 -4.82
N SER A 69 -15.86 38.19 -4.12
CA SER A 69 -14.99 37.18 -4.72
C SER A 69 -15.23 35.81 -4.06
N PRO A 70 -15.53 34.76 -4.84
CA PRO A 70 -15.68 33.42 -4.29
C PRO A 70 -14.35 32.89 -3.78
N LEU A 71 -14.37 32.20 -2.63
CA LEU A 71 -13.22 31.46 -2.14
C LEU A 71 -13.23 30.07 -2.79
N SER A 72 -12.14 29.71 -3.47
CA SER A 72 -12.01 28.37 -4.06
C SER A 72 -10.82 27.63 -3.45
N VAL A 73 -11.05 26.38 -3.03
CA VAL A 73 -10.02 25.44 -2.58
C VAL A 73 -9.90 24.35 -3.63
N VAL A 74 -8.71 24.20 -4.19
CA VAL A 74 -8.39 23.16 -5.17
C VAL A 74 -7.38 22.20 -4.56
N VAL A 75 -7.74 20.91 -4.47
CA VAL A 75 -6.86 19.85 -3.98
C VAL A 75 -6.51 18.95 -5.15
N GLY A 76 -5.23 18.94 -5.52
CA GLY A 76 -4.68 18.08 -6.57
C GLY A 76 -3.60 17.14 -6.05
N ARG A 77 -3.17 16.22 -6.91
CA ARG A 77 -2.01 15.35 -6.68
C ARG A 77 -0.98 15.60 -7.77
N SER A 78 0.28 15.71 -7.35
CA SER A 78 1.43 15.79 -8.25
C SER A 78 2.31 14.56 -8.04
N VAL A 79 2.84 14.03 -9.13
CA VAL A 79 3.81 12.94 -9.08
C VAL A 79 5.18 13.58 -8.82
N VAL A 80 5.79 13.21 -7.70
CA VAL A 80 7.16 13.61 -7.33
C VAL A 80 8.10 12.43 -7.52
N GLU A 81 9.39 12.71 -7.69
CA GLU A 81 10.42 11.66 -7.70
C GLU A 81 10.47 10.97 -6.32
N GLY A 82 10.73 9.67 -6.31
CA GLY A 82 10.55 8.83 -5.10
C GLY A 82 11.54 9.13 -3.97
N ASP A 83 12.62 9.83 -4.28
CA ASP A 83 13.69 10.26 -3.38
C ASP A 83 13.68 11.77 -3.10
N ALA A 84 12.75 12.52 -3.70
CA ALA A 84 12.62 13.95 -3.45
C ALA A 84 12.06 14.21 -2.03
N ASP A 85 12.75 15.06 -1.27
CA ASP A 85 12.23 15.56 0.00
C ASP A 85 11.17 16.66 -0.19
N LEU A 86 10.36 16.87 0.86
CA LEU A 86 9.27 17.85 0.82
C LEU A 86 9.77 19.29 0.60
N GLU A 87 10.95 19.62 1.13
CA GLU A 87 11.53 20.95 1.00
C GLU A 87 11.90 21.25 -0.45
N THR A 88 12.55 20.31 -1.12
CA THR A 88 12.93 20.40 -2.54
C THR A 88 11.69 20.57 -3.41
N VAL A 89 10.64 19.79 -3.15
CA VAL A 89 9.36 19.91 -3.86
C VAL A 89 8.71 21.28 -3.62
N ALA A 90 8.70 21.78 -2.37
CA ALA A 90 8.15 23.09 -2.06
C ALA A 90 8.93 24.22 -2.74
N GLN A 91 10.26 24.16 -2.75
CA GLN A 91 11.11 25.14 -3.43
C GLN A 91 10.94 25.11 -4.95
N GLN A 92 10.71 23.94 -5.55
CA GLN A 92 10.38 23.83 -6.96
C GLN A 92 9.04 24.50 -7.27
N LEU A 93 7.99 24.20 -6.49
CA LEU A 93 6.68 24.82 -6.67
C LEU A 93 6.73 26.34 -6.54
N LEU A 94 7.50 26.86 -5.59
CA LEU A 94 7.69 28.31 -5.42
C LEU A 94 8.35 28.98 -6.62
N LYS A 95 9.15 28.26 -7.42
CA LYS A 95 9.76 28.79 -8.66
C LYS A 95 8.80 28.79 -9.85
N GLU A 96 7.77 27.95 -9.80
CA GLU A 96 6.76 27.80 -10.87
C GLU A 96 5.59 28.80 -10.72
N LEU A 97 5.48 29.47 -9.57
CA LEU A 97 4.54 30.56 -9.28
C LEU A 97 5.07 31.92 -9.77
#